data_AF-A0A158G1Z0-F1
#
_entry.id   AF-A0A158G1Z0-F1
#
_cell.length_a   1.000
_cell.length_b   1.000
_cell.length_c   1.000
_cell.angle_alpha   90.00
_cell.angle_beta   90.00
_cell.angle_gamma   90.00
#
_symmetry.space_group_name_H-M   'P 1'
#
loop_
_entity.id
_entity.type
_entity.pdbx_description
1 polymer ?
#
loop_
_entity_poly.entity_id
_entity_poly.type
_entity_poly.pdbx_seq_one_letter_code
_entity_poly.pdbx_strand_id
1 'polypeptide(L)'
;MAKAKLQSLTIENFKSYKEPTTITFGGLTVLIGRNNSGKSSAIQALLLLKQTLALAREDVSLHLGGAVEAFSLRIPALRIPQPL
;
A
#
# COMPACT_ATOMS: atom_id res chain seq x y z
N MET A 1 -25.94 -1.92 6.17
CA MET A 1 -24.88 -2.91 5.85
C MET A 1 -23.62 -2.53 6.62
N ALA A 2 -22.99 -3.46 7.33
CA ALA A 2 -21.75 -3.17 8.05
C ALA A 2 -20.61 -2.89 7.03
N LYS A 3 -19.85 -1.80 7.22
CA LYS A 3 -18.66 -1.53 6.40
C LYS A 3 -17.62 -2.60 6.71
N ALA A 4 -17.13 -3.31 5.70
CA ALA A 4 -16.00 -4.22 5.84
C ALA A 4 -14.76 -3.44 6.30
N LYS A 5 -14.04 -3.98 7.29
CA LYS A 5 -12.83 -3.38 7.84
C LYS A 5 -11.62 -4.16 7.36
N LEU A 6 -10.65 -3.48 6.76
CA LEU A 6 -9.35 -4.07 6.44
C LEU A 6 -8.61 -4.38 7.74
N GLN A 7 -8.23 -5.65 7.95
CA GLN A 7 -7.54 -6.08 9.18
C GLN A 7 -6.03 -6.14 8.98
N SER A 8 -5.59 -6.71 7.86
CA SER A 8 -4.17 -6.83 7.53
C SER A 8 -3.95 -6.83 6.02
N LEU A 9 -2.73 -6.51 5.61
CA LEU A 9 -2.23 -6.62 4.25
C LEU A 9 -0.83 -7.24 4.30
N THR A 10 -0.66 -8.39 3.67
CA THR A 10 0.65 -9.02 3.47
C THR A 10 1.17 -8.64 2.09
N ILE A 11 2.41 -8.14 2.04
CA ILE A 11 3.10 -7.74 0.81
C ILE A 11 4.38 -8.55 0.70
N GLU A 12 4.60 -9.17 -0.45
CA GLU A 12 5.79 -9.97 -0.77
C GLU A 12 6.17 -9.74 -2.23
N ASN A 13 7.47 -9.78 -2.55
CA ASN A 13 7.99 -9.62 -3.89
C ASN A 13 7.44 -8.39 -4.66
N PHE A 14 7.18 -7.29 -3.94
CA PHE A 14 6.63 -6.06 -4.48
C PHE A 14 7.51 -4.85 -4.14
N LYS A 15 8.21 -4.33 -5.15
CA LYS A 15 9.12 -3.17 -5.03
C LYS A 15 10.16 -3.39 -3.93
N SER A 16 10.11 -2.58 -2.87
CA SER A 16 11.01 -2.65 -1.72
C SER A 16 10.68 -3.77 -0.73
N TYR A 17 9.50 -4.40 -0.84
CA TYR A 17 9.08 -5.53 -0.02
C TYR A 17 9.53 -6.83 -0.68
N LYS A 18 10.74 -7.30 -0.35
CA LYS A 18 11.25 -8.59 -0.83
C LYS A 18 10.63 -9.74 -0.02
N GLU A 19 10.89 -9.72 1.29
CA GLU A 19 10.35 -10.69 2.23
C GLU A 19 8.88 -10.42 2.57
N PRO A 20 8.10 -11.45 2.94
CA PRO A 20 6.71 -11.30 3.38
C PRO A 20 6.62 -10.31 4.54
N THR A 21 5.89 -9.22 4.33
CA THR A 21 5.70 -8.17 5.33
C THR A 21 4.21 -7.95 5.55
N THR A 22 3.73 -8.19 6.77
CA THR A 22 2.33 -7.99 7.15
C THR A 22 2.15 -6.64 7.84
N ILE A 23 1.26 -5.81 7.32
CA ILE A 23 0.80 -4.57 7.93
C ILE A 23 -0.56 -4.81 8.56
N THR A 24 -0.68 -4.63 9.88
CA THR A 24 -1.96 -4.71 10.60
C THR A 24 -2.61 -3.33 10.70
N PHE A 25 -3.92 -3.23 10.45
CA PHE A 25 -4.65 -1.97 10.43
C PHE A 25 -5.47 -1.75 11.72
N GLY A 26 -5.29 -0.58 12.32
CA GLY A 26 -6.05 -0.11 13.48
C GLY A 26 -7.20 0.82 13.07
N GLY A 27 -7.75 1.55 14.05
CA GLY A 27 -8.64 2.69 13.76
C GLY A 27 -7.90 3.87 13.09
N LEU A 28 -6.60 3.98 13.36
CA LEU A 28 -5.65 4.88 12.72
C LEU A 28 -4.34 4.11 12.53
N THR A 29 -3.81 4.11 11.31
CA THR A 29 -2.51 3.52 10.99
C THR A 29 -1.65 4.59 10.33
N VAL A 30 -0.47 4.84 10.88
CA VAL A 30 0.47 5.84 10.37
C VAL A 30 1.73 5.14 9.85
N LEU A 31 2.06 5.34 8.57
CA LEU A 31 3.28 4.82 7.97
C LEU A 31 4.42 5.83 8.14
N ILE A 32 5.38 5.52 9.02
CA ILE A 32 6.55 6.36 9.29
C ILE A 32 7.85 5.67 8.86
N GLY A 33 8.92 6.44 8.65
CA GLY A 33 10.24 5.91 8.31
C GLY A 33 11.02 6.80 7.34
N ARG A 34 12.29 6.45 7.10
CA ARG A 34 13.19 7.19 6.19
C ARG A 34 12.65 7.28 4.77
N ASN A 35 13.07 8.27 4.00
CA ASN A 35 12.79 8.28 2.56
C ASN A 35 13.25 6.99 1.91
N ASN A 36 12.49 6.52 0.91
CA ASN A 36 12.73 5.24 0.24
C ASN A 36 12.58 3.98 1.12
N SER A 37 12.02 4.09 2.33
CA SER A 37 11.77 2.92 3.21
C SER A 37 10.57 2.05 2.81
N GLY A 38 9.96 2.27 1.64
CA GLY A 38 8.82 1.48 1.16
C GLY A 38 7.42 1.96 1.53
N LYS A 39 7.26 3.09 2.24
CA LYS A 39 5.94 3.64 2.61
C LYS A 39 5.00 3.83 1.40
N SER A 40 5.49 4.50 0.35
CA SER A 40 4.71 4.70 -0.88
C SER A 40 4.41 3.37 -1.57
N SER A 41 5.33 2.41 -1.51
CA SER A 41 5.12 1.06 -2.03
C SER A 41 3.98 0.34 -1.30
N ALA A 42 3.85 0.45 0.02
CA ALA A 42 2.72 -0.13 0.76
C ALA A 42 1.38 0.48 0.35
N ILE A 43 1.32 1.80 0.18
CA ILE A 43 0.10 2.48 -0.28
C ILE A 43 -0.25 2.06 -1.71
N GLN A 44 0.75 1.90 -2.58
CA GLN A 44 0.53 1.43 -3.96
C GLN A 44 0.00 -0.01 -4.01
N ALA A 45 0.50 -0.91 -3.18
CA ALA A 45 -0.03 -2.27 -3.06
C ALA A 45 -1.51 -2.25 -2.62
N LEU A 46 -1.86 -1.39 -1.65
CA LEU A 46 -3.24 -1.23 -1.20
C LEU A 46 -4.16 -0.67 -2.30
N LEU A 47 -3.67 0.28 -3.10
CA LEU A 47 -4.44 0.86 -4.21
C LEU A 47 -4.65 -0.13 -5.36
N LEU A 48 -3.66 -0.97 -5.66
CA LEU A 48 -3.79 -2.07 -6.62
C LEU A 48 -4.86 -3.08 -6.17
N LEU A 49 -4.89 -3.42 -4.87
CA LEU A 49 -5.92 -4.29 -4.32
C LEU A 49 -7.31 -3.66 -4.45
N LYS A 50 -7.46 -2.37 -4.09
CA LYS A 50 -8.71 -1.61 -4.26
C LYS A 50 -9.20 -1.65 -5.71
N GLN A 51 -8.31 -1.37 -6.66
CA GLN A 51 -8.61 -1.37 -8.10
C GLN A 51 -9.08 -2.76 -8.57
N THR A 52 -8.40 -3.82 -8.13
CA THR A 52 -8.75 -5.19 -8.48
C THR A 52 -10.14 -5.56 -7.94
N LEU A 53 -10.41 -5.26 -6.67
CA LEU A 53 -11.70 -5.53 -6.03
C LEU A 53 -12.86 -4.72 -6.66
N ALA A 54 -12.57 -3.54 -7.23
CA ALA A 54 -13.58 -2.71 -7.89
C ALA A 54 -14.08 -3.27 -9.23
N LEU A 55 -13.35 -4.21 -9.85
CA LEU A 55 -13.77 -4.83 -11.11
C LEU A 55 -14.91 -5.85 -10.95
N ALA A 56 -15.30 -6.17 -9.70
CA ALA A 56 -16.43 -7.06 -9.38
C ALA A 56 -16.42 -8.42 -10.11
N ARG A 57 -15.22 -8.93 -10.41
CA ARG A 57 -14.98 -10.19 -11.11
C ARG A 57 -14.16 -11.12 -10.23
N GLU A 58 -14.71 -12.29 -9.93
CA GLU A 58 -14.10 -13.29 -9.04
C GLU A 58 -12.87 -13.99 -9.66
N ASP A 59 -12.71 -13.91 -10.99
CA ASP A 59 -11.66 -14.57 -11.75
C ASP A 59 -10.40 -13.71 -11.98
N VAL A 60 -10.36 -12.48 -11.44
CA VAL A 60 -9.22 -11.57 -11.62
C VAL A 60 -8.24 -11.71 -10.46
N SER A 61 -7.08 -12.31 -10.70
CA SER A 61 -6.04 -12.47 -9.66
C SER A 61 -5.46 -11.14 -9.18
N LEU A 62 -5.02 -10.27 -10.11
CA LEU A 62 -4.57 -8.91 -9.81
C LEU A 62 -4.67 -8.06 -11.08
N HIS A 63 -5.40 -6.94 -11.02
CA HIS A 63 -5.54 -6.07 -12.17
C HIS A 63 -4.39 -5.05 -12.23
N LEU A 64 -3.51 -5.24 -13.22
CA LEU A 64 -2.36 -4.37 -13.48
C LEU A 64 -2.58 -3.41 -14.66
N GLY A 65 -3.75 -3.46 -15.29
CA GLY A 65 -4.09 -2.62 -16.44
C GLY A 65 -4.42 -1.19 -16.04
N GLY A 66 -4.14 -0.25 -16.95
CA GLY A 66 -4.49 1.16 -16.76
C GLY A 66 -3.60 1.90 -15.75
N ALA A 67 -3.90 3.19 -15.56
CA ALA A 67 -3.25 3.96 -14.53
C ALA A 67 -3.83 3.56 -13.17
N VAL A 68 -2.98 3.00 -12.29
CA VAL A 68 -3.31 2.98 -10.87
C VAL A 68 -3.43 4.44 -10.44
N GLU A 69 -4.56 4.86 -9.89
CA GLU A 69 -4.77 6.23 -9.38
C GLU A 69 -3.85 6.59 -8.17
N ALA A 70 -2.75 5.86 -8.01
CA ALA A 70 -1.66 6.10 -7.08
C ALA A 70 -0.57 7.03 -7.64
N PHE A 71 -0.57 7.36 -8.95
CA PHE A 71 0.59 7.97 -9.61
C PHE A 71 0.91 9.40 -9.13
N SER A 72 0.03 10.04 -8.36
CA SER A 72 0.27 11.35 -7.74
C SER A 72 0.37 11.34 -6.20
N LEU A 73 0.64 10.19 -5.56
CA LEU A 73 1.00 10.16 -4.14
C LEU A 73 2.43 10.71 -3.93
N ARG A 74 2.57 12.03 -4.10
CA ARG A 74 3.66 12.81 -3.50
C ARG A 74 3.38 12.89 -2.01
N ILE A 75 3.80 11.87 -1.26
CA ILE A 75 3.90 12.01 0.19
C ILE A 75 5.02 13.05 0.41
N PRO A 76 4.74 14.22 1.02
CA PRO A 76 5.79 15.17 1.33
C PRO A 76 6.82 14.44 2.19
N ALA A 77 8.08 14.46 1.72
CA ALA A 77 9.18 13.92 2.49
C ALA A 77 9.31 14.74 3.78
N LEU A 78 8.80 14.21 4.89
CA LEU A 78 9.17 14.72 6.21
C LEU A 78 10.66 14.40 6.37
N ARG A 79 11.51 15.40 6.13
CA ARG A 79 12.96 15.28 6.25
C ARG A 79 13.29 15.15 7.73
N ILE A 80 13.33 13.92 8.23
CA ILE A 80 13.87 13.63 9.56
C ILE A 80 15.39 13.85 9.46
N PRO A 81 15.99 14.78 10.23
CA PRO A 81 17.43 14.98 10.23
C PRO A 81 18.13 13.66 10.58
N GLN A 82 19.10 13.29 9.76
CA GLN A 82 19.97 12.14 10.06
C GLN A 82 21.06 12.63 11.03
N PRO A 83 21.36 11.91 12.12
CA PRO A 83 22.53 12.21 12.93
C PRO A 83 23.80 12.02 12.08
N LEU A 84 24.77 12.92 12.31
CA LEU A 84 26.08 12.92 11.65
C LEU A 84 26.88 11.65 11.98
#